data_AF-A0A2W7IBS1-F1
#
_entry.id   AF-A0A2W7IBS1-F1
#
_cell.length_a   1.000
_cell.length_b   1.000
_cell.length_c   1.000
_cell.angle_alpha   90.00
_cell.angle_beta   90.00
_cell.angle_gamma   90.00
#
_symmetry.space_group_name_H-M   'P 1'
#
loop_
_entity.id
_entity.type
_entity.pdbx_description
1 polymer ?
#
loop_
_entity_poly.entity_id
_entity_poly.type
_entity_poly.pdbx_seq_one_letter_code
_entity_poly.pdbx_strand_id
1 'polypeptide(L)' 'MIMKKLLTVAVLFTAFSFTSLDANAKKLPDTNNNCAEFAWNAASDFCAEREGGCSDYQYWAMTDTAYRICTGL' A
#
# COMPACT_ATOMS: atom_id res chain seq x y z
N MET A 1 37.05 25.02 -13.06
CA MET A 1 36.82 24.37 -11.74
C MET A 1 35.37 24.62 -11.31
N ILE A 2 34.44 23.75 -11.72
CA ILE A 2 33.00 23.87 -11.42
C ILE A 2 32.51 22.47 -11.05
N MET A 3 32.80 22.01 -9.82
CA MET A 3 32.42 20.66 -9.40
C MET A 3 32.51 20.47 -7.87
N LYS A 4 31.97 21.41 -7.07
CA LYS A 4 31.96 21.26 -5.59
C LYS A 4 30.71 21.78 -4.87
N LYS A 5 29.57 22.00 -5.56
CA LYS A 5 28.36 22.55 -4.92
C LYS A 5 27.07 21.73 -5.08
N LEU A 6 27.17 20.45 -5.44
CA LEU A 6 25.98 19.61 -5.68
C LEU A 6 25.68 18.58 -4.57
N LEU A 7 26.44 18.56 -3.47
CA LEU A 7 26.35 17.48 -2.47
C LEU A 7 25.53 17.81 -1.20
N THR A 8 25.03 19.04 -1.04
CA THR A 8 24.34 19.44 0.21
C THR A 8 22.82 19.45 0.14
N VAL A 9 22.20 19.22 -1.03
CA VAL A 9 20.72 19.26 -1.16
C VAL A 9 20.08 17.88 -0.99
N ALA A 10 20.84 16.79 -1.07
CA ALA A 10 20.30 15.43 -0.99
C ALA A 10 20.00 14.93 0.45
N VAL A 11 20.59 15.56 1.48
CA VAL A 11 20.48 15.07 2.87
C VAL A 11 19.15 15.48 3.54
N LEU A 12 18.48 16.53 3.06
CA LEU A 12 17.18 16.94 3.59
C LEU A 12 16.01 16.09 3.07
N PHE A 13 16.19 15.37 1.96
CA PHE A 13 15.13 14.52 1.38
C PHE A 13 15.05 13.12 2.00
N THR A 14 16.10 12.63 2.67
CA THR A 14 16.10 11.27 3.23
C THR A 14 15.38 11.14 4.58
N ALA A 15 15.04 12.25 5.23
CA ALA A 15 14.37 12.23 6.54
C ALA A 15 12.83 12.16 6.46
N PHE A 16 12.23 12.38 5.29
CA PHE A 16 10.76 12.44 5.13
C PHE A 16 10.13 11.29 4.32
N SER A 17 10.92 10.30 3.88
CA SER A 17 10.42 9.32 2.89
C SER A 17 10.10 7.91 3.40
N PHE A 18 10.29 7.58 4.69
CA PHE A 18 10.18 6.17 5.13
C PHE A 18 9.29 5.92 6.34
N THR A 19 8.72 6.95 6.97
CA THR A 19 7.86 6.79 8.13
C THR A 19 6.53 7.46 7.86
N SER A 20 5.58 6.77 7.21
CA SER A 20 4.14 6.84 7.56
C SER A 20 3.14 6.42 6.48
N LEU A 21 3.53 6.05 5.25
CA LEU A 21 2.52 5.59 4.28
C LEU A 21 1.85 4.28 4.73
N ASP A 22 2.61 3.30 5.24
CA ASP A 22 2.05 2.05 5.77
C ASP A 22 1.38 2.20 7.14
N ALA A 23 1.88 3.10 7.99
CA ALA A 23 1.35 3.26 9.35
C ALA A 23 0.01 4.02 9.39
N ASN A 24 -0.25 4.88 8.40
CA ASN A 24 -1.49 5.67 8.34
C ASN A 24 -2.61 5.01 7.52
N ALA A 25 -2.31 4.02 6.67
CA ALA A 25 -3.35 3.28 5.95
C ALA A 25 -4.28 2.49 6.89
N LYS A 26 -3.83 2.20 8.12
CA LYS A 26 -4.59 1.46 9.14
C LYS A 26 -5.54 2.31 9.99
N LYS A 27 -5.67 3.61 9.69
CA LYS A 27 -6.48 4.56 10.48
C LYS A 27 -7.69 5.07 9.69
N LEU A 28 -8.40 4.17 9.03
CA LEU A 28 -9.75 4.42 8.53
C LEU A 28 -10.76 4.07 9.65
N PRO A 29 -11.85 4.84 9.80
CA PRO A 29 -12.81 4.72 10.91
C PRO A 29 -13.28 3.27 11.09
N ASP A 30 -13.50 2.84 12.34
CA ASP A 30 -13.66 1.44 12.78
C ASP A 30 -14.65 0.55 12.00
N THR A 31 -15.56 1.13 11.22
CA THR A 31 -16.45 0.40 10.29
C THR A 31 -15.75 -0.05 9.00
N ASN A 32 -14.76 0.71 8.52
CA ASN A 32 -13.95 0.38 7.34
C ASN A 32 -12.79 -0.56 7.65
N ASN A 33 -12.42 -0.73 8.93
CA ASN A 33 -11.29 -1.57 9.32
C ASN A 33 -11.58 -3.05 9.05
N ASN A 34 -12.81 -3.50 9.31
CA ASN A 34 -13.26 -4.87 9.01
C ASN A 34 -13.30 -5.15 7.50
N CYS A 35 -13.73 -4.17 6.70
CA CYS A 35 -13.73 -4.31 5.23
C CYS A 35 -12.33 -4.26 4.64
N ALA A 36 -11.44 -3.46 5.20
CA ALA A 36 -10.03 -3.45 4.81
C ALA A 36 -9.38 -4.80 5.12
N GLU A 37 -9.55 -5.33 6.34
CA GLU A 37 -9.04 -6.63 6.73
C GLU A 37 -9.61 -7.76 5.85
N PHE A 38 -10.92 -7.77 5.63
CA PHE A 38 -11.57 -8.71 4.71
C PHE A 38 -10.95 -8.63 3.30
N ALA A 39 -10.76 -7.42 2.77
CA ALA A 39 -10.24 -7.21 1.43
C ALA A 39 -8.80 -7.73 1.26
N TRP A 40 -7.92 -7.46 2.22
CA TRP A 40 -6.55 -7.95 2.19
C TRP A 40 -6.49 -9.48 2.32
N ASN A 41 -7.33 -10.06 3.18
CA ASN A 41 -7.41 -11.52 3.33
C ASN A 41 -7.95 -12.18 2.06
N ALA A 42 -9.02 -11.64 1.47
CA ALA A 42 -9.60 -12.16 0.22
C ALA A 42 -8.61 -12.09 -0.96
N ALA A 43 -7.85 -11.00 -1.07
CA ALA A 43 -6.79 -10.87 -2.08
C ALA A 43 -5.65 -11.86 -1.81
N SER A 44 -5.27 -12.07 -0.55
CA SER A 44 -4.22 -13.03 -0.18
C SER A 44 -4.62 -14.46 -0.54
N ASP A 45 -5.84 -14.88 -0.19
CA ASP A 45 -6.36 -16.21 -0.49
C ASP A 45 -6.45 -16.44 -2.00
N PHE A 46 -7.01 -15.47 -2.73
CA PHE A 46 -7.08 -15.53 -4.20
C PHE A 46 -5.71 -15.68 -4.86
N CYS A 47 -4.70 -14.98 -4.35
CA CYS A 47 -3.36 -15.02 -4.90
C CYS A 47 -2.58 -16.27 -4.47
N ALA A 48 -2.86 -16.83 -3.29
CA ALA A 48 -2.28 -18.09 -2.83
C ALA A 48 -2.78 -19.30 -3.65
N GLU A 49 -4.02 -19.25 -4.14
CA GLU A 49 -4.62 -20.32 -4.95
C GLU A 49 -4.17 -20.30 -6.43
N ARG A 50 -3.56 -19.21 -6.89
CA ARG A 50 -3.09 -19.10 -8.28
C ARG A 50 -1.69 -19.67 -8.46
N GLU A 51 -1.54 -20.53 -9.47
CA GLU A 51 -0.24 -21.00 -9.90
C GLU A 51 0.61 -19.82 -10.40
N GLY A 52 1.75 -19.57 -9.75
CA GLY A 52 2.59 -18.39 -9.99
C GLY A 52 2.19 -17.13 -9.23
N GLY A 53 1.18 -17.19 -8.37
CA GLY A 53 0.73 -16.08 -7.52
C GLY A 53 -0.01 -14.97 -8.29
N CYS A 54 0.00 -13.78 -7.69
CA CYS A 54 -0.47 -12.55 -8.31
C CYS A 54 0.68 -11.57 -8.51
N SER A 55 0.55 -10.74 -9.55
CA SER A 55 1.32 -9.49 -9.58
C SER A 55 0.78 -8.50 -8.55
N ASP A 56 1.61 -7.52 -8.17
CA ASP A 56 1.21 -6.44 -7.25
C ASP A 56 -0.06 -5.71 -7.72
N TYR A 57 -0.20 -5.52 -9.04
CA TYR A 57 -1.40 -4.93 -9.62
C TYR A 57 -2.64 -5.80 -9.42
N GLN A 58 -2.53 -7.12 -9.62
CA GLN A 58 -3.65 -8.04 -9.42
C GLN A 58 -4.04 -8.14 -7.95
N TYR A 59 -3.06 -8.20 -7.06
CA TYR A 59 -3.28 -8.18 -5.62
C TYR A 59 -4.03 -6.91 -5.20
N TRP A 60 -3.54 -5.75 -5.62
CA TRP A 60 -4.17 -4.47 -5.28
C TRP A 60 -5.57 -4.31 -5.88
N ALA A 61 -5.77 -4.72 -7.15
CA ALA A 61 -7.08 -4.66 -7.80
C ALA A 61 -8.12 -5.55 -7.10
N MET A 62 -7.72 -6.73 -6.62
CA MET A 62 -8.61 -7.62 -5.85
C MET A 62 -8.90 -7.05 -4.47
N THR A 63 -7.91 -6.49 -3.78
CA THR A 63 -8.14 -5.78 -2.51
C THR A 63 -9.12 -4.61 -2.69
N ASP A 64 -8.91 -3.73 -3.68
CA ASP A 64 -9.81 -2.59 -3.92
C ASP A 64 -11.24 -3.07 -4.24
N THR A 65 -11.38 -4.09 -5.09
CA THR A 65 -12.67 -4.66 -5.44
C THR A 65 -13.39 -5.24 -4.22
N ALA A 66 -12.69 -6.04 -3.41
CA ALA A 66 -13.27 -6.65 -2.21
C ALA A 66 -13.65 -5.58 -1.16
N TYR A 67 -12.82 -4.54 -1.01
CA TYR A 67 -13.09 -3.42 -0.12
C TYR A 67 -14.34 -2.64 -0.55
N ARG A 68 -14.45 -2.33 -1.84
CA ARG A 68 -15.62 -1.63 -2.40
C ARG A 68 -16.90 -2.43 -2.26
N ILE A 69 -16.85 -3.74 -2.52
CA ILE A 69 -18.00 -4.64 -2.31
C ILE A 69 -18.41 -4.64 -0.84
N CYS A 70 -17.45 -4.76 0.08
CA CYS A 70 -17.75 -4.80 1.52
C CYS A 70 -18.31 -3.46 2.02
N THR A 71 -17.83 -2.33 1.50
CA THR A 71 -18.26 -0.99 1.89
C THR A 71 -19.51 -0.50 1.14
N GLY A 72 -19.92 -1.17 0.06
CA GLY A 72 -21.06 -0.79 -0.77
C GLY A 72 -20.80 0.38 -1.75
N LEU A 73 -19.54 0.52 -2.20
CA LEU A 73 -19.04 1.58 -3.11
C LEU A 73 -18.82 1.09 -4.56
#